data_AF-A0A521RU79-F1
#
_entry.id   AF-A0A521RU79-F1
#
_cell.length_a   1.000
_cell.length_b   1.000
_cell.length_c   1.000
_cell.angle_alpha   90.00
_cell.angle_beta   90.00
_cell.angle_gamma   90.00
#
_symmetry.space_group_name_H-M   'P 1'
#
loop_
_entity.id
_entity.type
_entity.pdbx_description
1 polymer ?
#
loop_
_entity_poly.entity_id
_entity_poly.type
_entity_poly.pdbx_seq_one_letter_code
_entity_poly.pdbx_strand_id
1 'polypeptide(L)'
;MVAPLVLSYYVVLRSVLRLKPWLRKCLARCRHCGIFFLADARNVGRKDLGCPFGCGQAHRKSQSTRRSVAYYQEPEGKVKKRAINARRRKTPRGPAWVSPAPGWMRPILEYVCAMVGLIEGRKVRLWEVVGMLERSVRQHRMVRTRRIDQSVAWLNEQPP
;
A
#
# COMPACT_ATOMS: atom_id res chain seq x y z
N MET A 1 -0.53 4.40 -16.36
CA MET A 1 -1.39 5.54 -15.97
C MET A 1 -0.64 6.78 -15.44
N VAL A 2 0.70 6.85 -15.44
CA VAL A 2 1.44 8.01 -14.89
C VAL A 2 1.76 9.08 -15.96
N ALA A 3 1.93 8.68 -17.22
CA ALA A 3 2.26 9.59 -18.32
C ALA A 3 1.29 10.79 -18.49
N PRO A 4 -0.05 10.63 -18.52
CA PRO A 4 -0.95 11.77 -18.67
C PRO A 4 -0.88 12.75 -17.49
N LEU A 5 -0.68 12.24 -16.28
CA LEU A 5 -0.50 13.06 -15.08
C LEU A 5 0.79 13.89 -15.13
N VAL A 6 1.88 13.31 -15.66
CA VAL A 6 3.15 14.03 -15.80
C VAL A 6 3.05 15.12 -16.87
N LEU A 7 2.33 14.86 -17.96
CA LEU A 7 2.09 15.86 -19.01
C LEU A 7 1.27 17.04 -18.49
N SER A 8 0.15 16.79 -17.80
CA SER A 8 -0.66 17.86 -17.20
C SER A 8 0.14 18.65 -16.16
N TYR A 9 0.95 17.96 -15.35
CA TYR A 9 1.86 18.60 -14.42
C TYR A 9 2.87 19.52 -15.13
N TYR A 10 3.45 19.10 -16.26
CA TYR A 10 4.40 19.94 -17.00
C TYR A 10 3.77 21.18 -17.62
N VAL A 11 2.51 21.12 -18.03
CA VAL A 11 1.76 22.32 -18.45
C VAL A 11 1.69 23.32 -17.30
N VAL A 12 1.25 22.86 -16.12
CA VAL A 12 1.16 23.71 -14.92
C VAL A 12 2.54 24.24 -14.50
N LEU A 13 3.56 23.38 -14.48
CA LEU A 13 4.92 23.73 -14.12
C LEU A 13 5.47 24.85 -15.02
N ARG A 14 5.27 24.75 -16.34
CA ARG A 14 5.69 25.79 -17.29
C ARG A 14 4.97 27.11 -17.02
N SER A 15 3.65 27.09 -16.80
CA SER A 15 2.87 28.29 -16.47
C SER A 15 3.37 28.95 -15.19
N VAL A 16 3.61 28.16 -14.13
CA VAL A 16 4.15 28.65 -12.86
C VAL A 16 5.54 29.26 -13.05
N LEU A 17 6.43 28.63 -13.81
CA LEU A 17 7.78 29.14 -14.06
C LEU A 17 7.81 30.39 -14.97
N ARG A 18 6.78 30.61 -15.79
CA ARG A 18 6.59 31.87 -16.54
C ARG A 18 6.13 33.00 -15.62
N LEU A 19 5.16 32.73 -14.76
CA LEU A 19 4.63 33.73 -13.82
C LEU A 19 5.60 34.04 -12.66
N LYS A 20 6.39 33.06 -12.24
CA LYS A 20 7.30 33.16 -11.09
C LYS A 20 8.71 32.65 -11.44
N PRO A 21 9.50 33.41 -12.22
CA PRO A 21 10.81 32.97 -12.70
C PRO A 21 11.81 32.61 -11.60
N TRP A 22 11.71 33.25 -10.43
CA TRP A 22 12.59 32.97 -9.28
C TRP A 22 12.45 31.54 -8.73
N LEU A 23 11.37 30.82 -9.04
CA LEU A 23 11.19 29.41 -8.67
C LEU A 23 12.06 28.45 -9.48
N ARG A 24 12.71 28.91 -10.55
CA ARG A 24 13.66 28.08 -11.34
C ARG A 24 14.80 27.54 -10.49
N LYS A 25 15.23 28.26 -9.45
CA LYS A 25 16.24 27.77 -8.50
C LYS A 25 15.79 26.51 -7.76
N CYS A 26 14.49 26.36 -7.54
CA CYS A 26 13.86 25.23 -6.88
C CYS A 26 13.54 24.07 -7.85
N LEU A 27 13.81 24.24 -9.14
CA LEU A 27 13.56 23.19 -10.13
C LEU A 27 14.61 22.08 -9.98
N ALA A 28 14.14 20.89 -9.64
CA ALA A 28 14.95 19.70 -9.48
C ALA A 28 14.59 18.66 -10.55
N ARG A 29 15.57 17.80 -10.87
CA ARG A 29 15.36 16.62 -11.72
C ARG A 29 15.42 15.38 -10.86
N CYS A 30 14.44 14.49 -11.02
CA CYS A 30 14.45 13.23 -10.28
C CYS A 30 15.59 12.33 -10.71
N ARG A 31 16.34 11.79 -9.74
CA ARG A 31 17.43 10.84 -9.98
C ARG A 31 17.00 9.53 -10.65
N HIS A 32 15.75 9.12 -10.45
CA HIS A 32 15.29 7.79 -10.87
C HIS A 32 14.57 7.80 -12.22
N CYS A 33 13.65 8.75 -12.43
CA CYS A 33 12.83 8.80 -13.64
C CYS A 33 13.06 10.05 -14.50
N GLY A 34 13.95 10.94 -14.09
CA GLY A 34 14.29 12.15 -14.85
C GLY A 34 13.20 13.22 -14.90
N ILE A 35 12.06 13.03 -14.23
CA ILE A 35 10.97 14.02 -14.18
C ILE A 35 11.44 15.28 -13.46
N PHE A 36 11.15 16.44 -14.04
CA PHE A 36 11.38 17.74 -13.38
C PHE A 36 10.28 18.02 -12.37
N PHE A 37 10.62 18.60 -11.23
CA PHE A 37 9.64 19.03 -10.22
C PHE A 37 10.18 20.18 -9.37
N LEU A 38 9.29 20.90 -8.69
CA LEU A 38 9.68 21.92 -7.71
C LEU A 38 10.00 21.25 -6.37
N ALA A 39 11.24 21.40 -5.92
CA ALA A 39 11.68 21.00 -4.59
C ALA A 39 11.62 22.18 -3.61
N ASP A 40 11.63 21.88 -2.31
CA ASP A 40 11.80 22.91 -1.26
C ASP A 40 13.14 23.66 -1.47
N ALA A 41 13.18 24.95 -1.17
CA ALA A 41 14.37 25.79 -1.34
C ALA A 41 15.61 25.26 -0.58
N ARG A 42 15.40 24.49 0.51
CA ARG A 42 16.48 23.81 1.25
C ARG A 42 17.16 22.70 0.45
N ASN A 43 16.54 22.23 -0.62
CA ASN A 43 17.06 21.15 -1.47
C ASN A 43 17.69 21.67 -2.78
N VAL A 44 17.89 22.98 -2.91
CA VAL A 44 18.53 23.57 -4.09
C VAL A 44 19.91 22.95 -4.30
N GLY A 45 20.21 22.53 -5.53
CA GLY A 45 21.49 21.91 -5.91
C GLY A 45 21.61 20.41 -5.60
N ARG A 46 20.67 19.80 -4.86
CA ARG A 46 20.72 18.36 -4.60
C ARG A 46 20.42 17.54 -5.84
N LYS A 47 21.22 16.50 -6.07
CA LYS A 47 21.11 15.59 -7.23
C LYS A 47 20.50 14.22 -6.91
N ASP A 48 20.18 13.97 -5.64
CA ASP A 48 19.70 12.68 -5.12
C ASP A 48 18.20 12.67 -4.78
N LEU A 49 17.45 13.66 -5.26
CA LEU A 49 16.02 13.80 -4.95
C LEU A 49 15.15 12.84 -5.78
N GLY A 50 14.13 12.30 -5.13
CA GLY A 50 13.05 11.54 -5.76
C GLY A 50 11.86 12.43 -6.11
N CYS A 51 11.21 12.17 -7.25
CA CYS A 51 10.01 12.91 -7.63
C CYS A 51 8.81 12.58 -6.71
N PRO A 52 7.82 13.48 -6.64
CA PRO A 52 6.57 13.23 -5.90
C PRO A 52 5.67 12.19 -6.58
N PHE A 53 5.92 11.83 -7.84
CA PHE A 53 5.13 10.86 -8.61
C PHE A 53 5.42 9.38 -8.26
N GLY A 54 6.14 9.13 -7.17
CA GLY A 54 6.31 7.79 -6.62
C GLY A 54 7.75 7.36 -6.41
N CYS A 55 8.73 7.93 -7.12
CA CYS A 55 10.14 7.52 -6.95
C CYS A 55 10.67 7.78 -5.54
N GLY A 56 10.32 8.90 -4.91
CA GLY A 56 10.73 9.18 -3.53
C GLY A 56 10.15 8.16 -2.53
N GLN A 57 8.87 7.81 -2.70
CA GLN A 57 8.21 6.81 -1.83
C GLN A 57 8.75 5.40 -2.08
N ALA A 58 8.99 5.04 -3.34
CA ALA A 58 9.57 3.76 -3.72
C ALA A 58 10.99 3.60 -3.13
N HIS A 59 11.83 4.63 -3.24
CA HIS A 59 13.15 4.63 -2.64
C HIS A 59 13.07 4.46 -1.11
N ARG A 60 12.21 5.21 -0.43
CA ARG A 60 12.01 5.09 1.03
C ARG A 60 11.56 3.69 1.44
N LYS A 61 10.60 3.10 0.71
CA LYS A 61 10.13 1.72 0.95
C LYS A 61 11.27 0.72 0.74
N SER A 62 12.02 0.82 -0.34
CA SER A 62 13.17 -0.04 -0.63
C SER A 62 14.23 0.03 0.49
N GLN A 63 14.58 1.24 0.96
CA GLN A 63 15.52 1.41 2.07
C GLN A 63 15.00 0.81 3.38
N SER A 64 13.71 0.98 3.68
CA SER A 64 13.09 0.36 4.87
C SER A 64 13.12 -1.17 4.78
N THR A 65 12.76 -1.73 3.63
CA THR A 65 12.86 -3.18 3.37
C THR A 65 14.30 -3.65 3.54
N ARG A 66 15.28 -2.95 2.95
CA ARG A 66 16.70 -3.29 3.08
C ARG A 66 17.16 -3.33 4.53
N ARG A 67 16.82 -2.30 5.33
CA ARG A 67 17.17 -2.24 6.76
C ARG A 67 16.54 -3.37 7.56
N SER A 68 15.27 -3.66 7.32
CA SER A 68 14.57 -4.74 8.03
C SER A 68 15.09 -6.13 7.63
N VAL A 69 15.40 -6.34 6.35
CA VAL A 69 16.02 -7.59 5.88
C VAL A 69 17.39 -7.77 6.53
N ALA A 70 18.25 -6.74 6.53
CA ALA A 70 19.56 -6.79 7.16
C ALA A 70 19.44 -7.15 8.65
N TYR A 71 18.58 -6.45 9.40
CA TYR A 71 18.33 -6.75 10.81
C TYR A 71 17.89 -8.21 11.05
N TYR A 72 17.00 -8.75 10.22
CA TYR A 72 16.53 -10.14 10.36
C TYR A 72 17.53 -11.19 9.85
N GLN A 73 18.62 -10.79 9.20
CA GLN A 73 19.70 -11.70 8.85
C GLN A 73 20.67 -11.92 10.02
N GLU A 74 20.82 -10.93 10.91
CA GLU A 74 21.65 -11.00 12.11
C GLU A 74 21.13 -12.02 13.15
N PRO A 75 22.02 -12.66 13.94
CA PRO A 75 21.64 -13.64 14.95
C PRO A 75 20.65 -13.07 15.98
N GLU A 76 20.91 -11.86 16.46
CA GLU A 76 20.08 -11.16 17.45
C GLU A 76 18.67 -10.89 16.91
N GLY A 77 18.57 -10.40 15.67
CA GLY A 77 17.29 -10.17 15.00
C GLY A 77 16.50 -11.45 14.78
N LYS A 78 17.17 -12.57 14.46
CA LYS A 78 16.54 -13.89 14.36
C LYS A 78 15.98 -14.37 15.70
N VAL A 79 16.73 -14.21 16.79
CA VAL A 79 16.27 -14.58 18.16
C VAL A 79 15.04 -13.76 18.54
N LYS A 80 15.07 -12.43 18.36
CA LYS A 80 13.93 -11.55 18.64
C LYS A 80 12.70 -11.93 17.80
N LYS A 81 12.89 -12.20 16.51
CA LYS A 81 11.80 -12.64 15.62
C LYS A 81 11.22 -13.98 16.05
N ARG A 82 12.05 -14.95 16.46
CA ARG A 82 11.62 -16.25 16.99
C ARG A 82 10.77 -16.06 18.26
N ALA A 83 11.21 -15.22 19.20
CA ALA A 83 10.46 -14.93 20.42
C ALA A 83 9.09 -14.28 20.14
N ILE A 84 9.04 -13.28 19.25
CA ILE A 84 7.78 -12.64 18.82
C ILE A 84 6.83 -13.66 18.17
N ASN A 85 7.35 -14.51 17.28
CA ASN A 85 6.56 -15.54 16.63
C ASN A 85 6.08 -16.62 17.61
N ALA A 86 6.87 -16.95 18.63
CA ALA A 86 6.48 -17.88 19.69
C ALA A 86 5.31 -17.31 20.51
N ARG A 87 5.33 -16.01 20.86
CA ARG A 87 4.19 -15.35 21.52
C ARG A 87 2.92 -15.42 20.67
N ARG A 88 3.02 -15.20 19.35
CA ARG A 88 1.87 -15.33 18.43
C ARG A 88 1.32 -16.74 18.31
N ARG A 89 2.14 -17.78 18.53
CA ARG A 89 1.69 -19.19 18.54
C ARG A 89 0.95 -19.55 19.82
N LYS A 90 1.32 -18.93 20.95
CA LYS A 90 0.73 -19.20 22.27
C LYS A 90 -0.67 -18.63 22.44
N THR A 91 -1.09 -17.67 21.62
CA THR A 91 -2.49 -17.24 21.57
C THR A 91 -3.27 -18.28 20.76
N PRO A 92 -4.13 -19.10 21.38
CA PRO A 92 -4.95 -20.03 20.63
C PRO A 92 -5.83 -19.21 19.69
N ARG A 93 -5.93 -19.63 18.42
CA ARG A 93 -7.11 -19.24 17.63
C ARG A 93 -8.26 -19.94 18.31
N GLY A 94 -9.01 -19.19 19.13
CA GLY A 94 -10.29 -19.68 19.63
C GLY A 94 -11.16 -20.12 18.45
N PRO A 95 -12.12 -21.04 18.66
CA PRO A 95 -13.09 -21.37 17.63
C PRO A 95 -13.65 -20.07 17.06
N ALA A 96 -13.73 -19.98 15.73
CA ALA A 96 -14.28 -18.81 15.06
C ALA A 96 -15.73 -18.68 15.55
N TRP A 97 -15.96 -17.82 16.54
CA TRP A 97 -17.29 -17.42 16.93
C TRP A 97 -17.90 -16.77 15.70
N VAL A 98 -18.78 -17.49 15.02
CA VAL A 98 -19.68 -16.91 14.03
C VAL A 98 -20.71 -16.15 14.84
N SER A 99 -20.34 -14.96 15.30
CA SER A 99 -21.32 -14.02 15.82
C SER A 99 -22.32 -13.76 14.70
N PRO A 100 -23.64 -13.87 14.92
CA PRO A 100 -24.61 -13.48 13.92
C PRO A 100 -24.28 -12.06 13.46
N ALA A 101 -24.22 -11.85 12.14
CA ALA A 101 -23.85 -10.56 11.56
C ALA A 101 -24.68 -9.48 12.25
N PRO A 102 -24.05 -8.50 12.92
CA PRO A 102 -24.80 -7.48 13.62
C PRO A 102 -25.72 -6.75 12.62
N GLY A 103 -27.00 -6.58 12.97
CA GLY A 103 -28.00 -5.97 12.07
C GLY A 103 -27.60 -4.60 11.51
N TRP A 104 -26.65 -3.90 12.17
CA TRP A 104 -26.09 -2.62 11.73
C TRP A 104 -25.14 -2.72 10.52
N MET A 105 -24.69 -3.91 10.11
CA MET A 105 -23.79 -4.05 8.95
C MET A 105 -24.48 -3.72 7.61
N ARG A 106 -25.79 -3.96 7.48
CA ARG A 106 -26.52 -3.67 6.23
C ARG A 106 -26.51 -2.18 5.88
N PRO A 107 -26.91 -1.26 6.77
CA PRO A 107 -26.84 0.17 6.51
C PRO A 107 -25.44 0.68 6.13
N ILE A 108 -24.40 0.13 6.75
CA ILE A 108 -23.02 0.50 6.45
C ILE A 108 -22.60 0.02 5.06
N LEU A 109 -22.95 -1.21 4.68
CA LEU A 109 -22.63 -1.72 3.35
C LEU A 109 -23.38 -0.96 2.26
N GLU A 110 -24.63 -0.55 2.51
CA GLU A 110 -25.40 0.31 1.61
C GLU A 110 -24.76 1.70 1.47
N TYR A 111 -24.33 2.31 2.58
CA TYR A 111 -23.58 3.56 2.57
C TYR A 111 -22.27 3.43 1.77
N VAL A 112 -21.51 2.35 1.96
CA VAL A 112 -20.28 2.09 1.21
C VAL A 112 -20.59 1.91 -0.28
N CYS A 113 -21.65 1.18 -0.66
CA CYS A 113 -22.05 1.06 -2.07
C CYS A 113 -22.38 2.42 -2.69
N ALA A 114 -23.09 3.28 -1.96
CA ALA A 114 -23.41 4.64 -2.42
C ALA A 114 -22.15 5.49 -2.60
N MET A 115 -21.27 5.51 -1.60
CA MET A 115 -20.02 6.28 -1.65
C MET A 115 -19.09 5.81 -2.78
N VAL A 116 -18.88 4.50 -2.91
CA VAL A 116 -18.05 3.95 -3.99
C VAL A 116 -18.69 4.22 -5.35
N GLY A 117 -20.01 4.11 -5.47
CA GLY A 117 -20.71 4.42 -6.71
C GLY A 117 -20.59 5.88 -7.15
N LEU A 118 -20.59 6.81 -6.19
CA LEU A 118 -20.34 8.23 -6.45
C LEU A 118 -18.90 8.48 -6.91
N ILE A 119 -17.91 7.86 -6.26
CA ILE A 119 -16.49 8.01 -6.61
C ILE A 119 -16.20 7.43 -8.01
N GLU A 120 -16.74 6.24 -8.30
CA GLU A 120 -16.50 5.51 -9.54
C GLU A 120 -17.45 5.92 -10.68
N GLY A 121 -18.41 6.82 -10.43
CA GLY A 121 -19.37 7.30 -11.43
C GLY A 121 -20.30 6.22 -11.98
N ARG A 122 -20.51 5.11 -11.25
CA ARG A 122 -21.33 3.98 -11.67
C ARG A 122 -22.11 3.39 -10.50
N LYS A 123 -23.21 2.69 -10.78
CA LYS A 123 -23.93 1.94 -9.74
C LYS A 123 -23.09 0.75 -9.29
N VAL A 124 -22.85 0.65 -7.98
CA VAL A 124 -22.13 -0.47 -7.35
C VAL A 124 -23.14 -1.31 -6.57
N ARG A 125 -23.14 -2.62 -6.83
CA ARG A 125 -24.03 -3.57 -6.15
C ARG A 125 -23.36 -4.13 -4.89
N LEU A 126 -24.18 -4.49 -3.90
CA LEU A 126 -23.73 -5.03 -2.61
C LEU A 126 -22.74 -6.20 -2.75
N TRP A 127 -23.01 -7.13 -3.66
CA TRP A 127 -22.16 -8.31 -3.88
C TRP A 127 -20.76 -7.95 -4.40
N GLU A 128 -20.60 -6.84 -5.11
CA GLU A 128 -19.29 -6.38 -5.58
C GLU A 128 -18.43 -5.94 -4.39
N VAL A 129 -19.03 -5.18 -3.47
CA VAL A 129 -18.37 -4.71 -2.24
C VAL A 129 -18.03 -5.89 -1.33
N VAL A 130 -18.97 -6.81 -1.12
CA VAL A 130 -18.72 -8.03 -0.33
C VAL A 130 -17.59 -8.85 -0.95
N GLY A 131 -17.62 -9.09 -2.26
CA GLY A 131 -16.55 -9.81 -2.95
C GLY A 131 -15.19 -9.11 -2.88
N MET A 132 -15.15 -7.76 -2.88
CA MET A 132 -13.92 -7.00 -2.65
C MET A 132 -13.38 -7.16 -1.22
N LEU A 133 -14.27 -7.12 -0.23
CA LEU A 133 -13.92 -7.32 1.17
C LEU A 133 -13.42 -8.74 1.41
N GLU A 134 -14.08 -9.76 0.86
CA GLU A 134 -13.65 -11.16 0.93
C GLU A 134 -12.26 -11.37 0.33
N ARG A 135 -11.99 -10.78 -0.85
CA ARG A 135 -10.65 -10.82 -1.47
C ARG A 135 -9.59 -10.19 -0.58
N SER A 136 -9.90 -9.04 0.01
CA SER A 136 -8.99 -8.31 0.92
C SER A 136 -8.70 -9.13 2.19
N VAL A 137 -9.74 -9.71 2.79
CA VAL A 137 -9.62 -10.60 3.95
C VAL A 137 -8.83 -11.86 3.59
N ARG A 138 -9.06 -12.48 2.42
CA ARG A 138 -8.32 -13.64 1.93
C ARG A 138 -6.83 -13.33 1.75
N GLN A 139 -6.48 -12.19 1.17
CA GLN A 139 -5.09 -11.75 1.05
C GLN A 139 -4.42 -11.59 2.43
N HIS A 140 -5.10 -10.97 3.40
CA HIS A 140 -4.60 -10.85 4.76
C HIS A 140 -4.49 -12.19 5.50
N ARG A 141 -5.38 -13.15 5.20
CA ARG A 141 -5.35 -14.51 5.76
C ARG A 141 -4.17 -15.31 5.22
N MET A 142 -3.88 -15.23 3.91
CA MET A 142 -2.72 -15.90 3.29
C MET A 142 -1.38 -15.42 3.88
N VAL A 143 -1.26 -14.13 4.20
CA VAL A 143 -0.05 -13.57 4.84
C VAL A 143 0.11 -14.02 6.30
N ARG A 144 -0.98 -14.42 6.97
CA ARG A 144 -1.01 -14.77 8.41
C ARG A 144 -1.03 -16.28 8.68
N THR A 145 -1.47 -17.10 7.74
CA THR A 145 -1.53 -18.57 7.86
C THR A 145 -0.24 -19.20 7.33
N ARG A 146 0.29 -20.26 7.96
CA ARG A 146 1.51 -20.91 7.44
C ARG A 146 1.22 -21.64 6.13
N ARG A 147 2.22 -21.72 5.27
CA ARG A 147 2.15 -22.46 3.99
C ARG A 147 1.73 -23.92 4.17
N ILE A 148 2.16 -24.57 5.25
CA ILE A 148 1.77 -25.94 5.59
C ILE A 148 0.26 -26.01 5.89
N ASP A 149 -0.25 -25.14 6.76
CA ASP A 149 -1.69 -25.10 7.10
C ASP A 149 -2.56 -24.79 5.87
N GLN A 150 -2.05 -23.98 4.93
CA GLN A 150 -2.71 -23.73 3.63
C GLN A 150 -2.73 -24.98 2.74
N SER A 151 -1.62 -25.71 2.70
CA SER A 151 -1.51 -26.93 1.89
C SER A 151 -2.42 -28.04 2.45
N VAL A 152 -2.47 -28.19 3.78
CA VAL A 152 -3.36 -29.13 4.47
C VAL A 152 -4.82 -28.74 4.26
N ALA A 153 -5.18 -27.46 4.35
CA ALA A 153 -6.55 -27.01 4.07
C ALA A 153 -6.96 -27.29 2.63
N TRP A 154 -6.06 -27.05 1.67
CA TRP A 154 -6.30 -27.35 0.25
C TRP A 154 -6.48 -28.85 -0.02
N LEU A 155 -5.64 -29.71 0.57
CA LEU A 155 -5.76 -31.17 0.48
C LEU A 155 -7.05 -31.70 1.12
N ASN A 156 -7.55 -31.04 2.17
CA ASN A 156 -8.83 -31.40 2.78
C ASN A 156 -10.04 -30.91 1.94
N GLU A 157 -9.90 -29.81 1.20
CA GLU A 157 -10.90 -29.31 0.25
C GLU A 157 -10.93 -30.10 -1.07
N GLN A 158 -9.81 -30.72 -1.44
CA GLN A 158 -9.66 -31.62 -2.59
C GLN A 158 -8.90 -32.89 -2.20
N PRO A 159 -9.57 -33.88 -1.60
CA PRO A 159 -8.97 -35.18 -1.35
C PRO A 159 -8.64 -35.87 -2.69
N PRO A 160 -7.57 -36.69 -2.74
CA PRO A 160 -7.18 -37.43 -3.94
C PRO A 160 -8.21 -38.49 -4.35
#